data_AF-A0A564Y3T8-F1
#
_entry.id   AF-A0A564Y3T8-F1
#
_cell.length_a   1.000
_cell.length_b   1.000
_cell.length_c   1.000
_cell.angle_alpha   90.00
_cell.angle_beta   90.00
_cell.angle_gamma   90.00
#
_symmetry.space_group_name_H-M   'P 1'
#
loop_
_entity.id
_entity.type
_entity.pdbx_description
1 polymer ?
#
loop_
_entity_poly.entity_id
_entity_poly.type
_entity_poly.pdbx_seq_one_letter_code
_entity_poly.pdbx_strand_id
1 'polypeptide(L)'
;MDVDSIGPKQFSAVKEYLIGSKIATEQMQTVSKAGAGFLRFVHAVLGYCEVLKDVHPKREKVAKLEKLFSQNERDLDRIKHELTKVEEDIKQLNEKLAATKEEQATLQKETKIMECRLVAAD
;
A
#
# COMPACT_ATOMS: atom_id res chain seq x y z
N MET A 1 -17.24 14.66 22.80
CA MET A 1 -18.36 14.41 21.87
C MET A 1 -17.75 13.91 20.58
N ASP A 2 -18.30 12.84 20.01
CA ASP A 2 -17.89 12.38 18.68
C ASP A 2 -18.67 13.17 17.61
N VAL A 3 -17.95 14.05 16.92
CA VAL A 3 -18.52 14.94 15.91
C VAL A 3 -18.66 14.21 14.56
N ASP A 4 -17.88 13.15 14.34
CA ASP A 4 -17.91 12.35 13.10
C ASP A 4 -19.19 11.51 13.00
N SER A 5 -19.80 11.16 14.14
CA SER A 5 -21.05 10.40 14.22
C SER A 5 -22.32 11.23 13.95
N ILE A 6 -22.20 12.54 13.68
CA ILE A 6 -23.37 13.40 13.42
C ILE A 6 -23.95 13.09 12.04
N GLY A 7 -25.19 12.60 12.01
CA GLY A 7 -25.88 12.24 10.77
C GLY A 7 -26.31 13.46 9.93
N PRO A 8 -26.48 13.29 8.61
CA PRO A 8 -26.87 14.38 7.71
C PRO A 8 -28.23 15.00 8.05
N LYS A 9 -29.17 14.20 8.57
CA LYS A 9 -30.49 14.69 9.00
C LYS A 9 -30.39 15.63 10.22
N GLN A 10 -29.56 15.25 11.20
CA GLN A 10 -29.32 16.06 12.40
C GLN A 10 -28.63 17.37 12.03
N PHE A 11 -27.62 17.28 11.15
CA PHE A 11 -26.93 18.45 10.62
C PHE A 11 -27.88 19.43 9.93
N SER A 12 -28.73 18.96 9.00
CA SER A 12 -29.67 19.82 8.27
C SER A 12 -30.69 20.47 9.20
N ALA A 13 -31.28 19.71 10.14
CA ALA A 13 -32.27 20.25 11.08
C ALA A 13 -31.69 21.38 11.96
N VAL A 14 -30.46 21.20 12.47
CA VAL A 14 -29.79 22.20 13.30
C VAL A 14 -29.39 23.43 12.47
N LYS A 15 -28.91 23.21 11.24
CA LYS A 15 -28.54 24.29 10.32
C LYS A 15 -29.75 25.16 9.95
N GLU A 16 -30.88 24.54 9.60
CA GLU A 16 -32.13 25.25 9.28
C GLU A 16 -32.64 26.06 10.48
N TYR A 17 -32.61 25.48 11.69
CA TYR A 17 -33.00 26.17 12.90
C TYR A 17 -32.16 27.42 13.18
N LEU A 18 -30.83 27.32 13.04
CA LEU A 18 -29.91 28.43 13.25
C LEU A 18 -30.10 29.56 12.23
N ILE A 19 -30.33 29.22 10.96
CA ILE A 19 -30.61 30.20 9.89
C ILE A 19 -31.95 30.90 10.14
N GLY A 20 -32.99 30.14 10.49
CA GLY A 20 -34.33 30.67 10.77
C GLY A 20 -34.36 31.56 12.02
N SER A 21 -33.55 31.25 13.03
CA SER A 21 -33.53 31.98 14.29
C SER A 21 -32.76 33.30 14.26
N LYS A 22 -31.94 33.57 13.22
CA LYS A 22 -31.13 34.80 13.05
C LYS A 22 -30.32 35.22 14.29
N ILE A 23 -29.89 34.26 15.11
CA ILE A 23 -29.15 34.56 16.35
C ILE A 23 -27.70 34.89 15.99
N ALA A 24 -27.32 36.16 16.15
CA ALA A 24 -25.92 36.56 16.04
C ALA A 24 -25.17 36.22 17.34
N THR A 25 -23.90 35.79 17.21
CA THR A 25 -23.05 35.48 18.36
C THR A 25 -22.84 36.70 19.27
N GLU A 26 -22.82 37.91 18.69
CA GLU A 26 -22.73 39.18 19.43
C GLU A 26 -23.97 39.45 20.28
N GLN A 27 -25.16 39.15 19.75
CA GLN A 27 -26.43 39.27 20.50
C GLN A 27 -26.54 38.22 21.60
N MET A 28 -26.01 37.01 21.38
CA MET A 28 -25.97 35.99 22.43
C MET A 28 -24.98 36.36 23.54
N GLN A 29 -23.89 37.06 23.22
CA GLN A 29 -22.88 37.47 24.19
C GLN A 29 -23.39 38.52 25.19
N THR A 30 -24.29 39.41 24.76
CA THR A 30 -24.94 40.38 25.66
C THR A 30 -25.94 39.71 26.60
N VAL A 31 -26.56 38.59 26.20
CA VAL A 31 -27.51 37.82 27.01
C VAL A 31 -26.78 36.84 27.94
N SER A 32 -25.79 36.10 27.43
CA SER A 32 -25.08 35.07 28.18
C SER A 32 -23.70 34.76 27.59
N LYS A 33 -22.66 34.95 28.39
CA LYS A 33 -21.28 34.56 28.03
C LYS A 33 -21.15 33.05 27.78
N ALA A 34 -21.82 32.23 28.59
CA ALA A 34 -21.81 30.77 28.42
C ALA A 34 -22.59 30.35 27.17
N GLY A 35 -23.76 30.97 26.93
CA GLY A 35 -24.57 30.75 25.73
C GLY A 35 -23.83 31.12 24.44
N ALA A 36 -23.09 32.23 24.44
CA ALA A 36 -22.27 32.63 23.31
C ALA A 36 -21.13 31.64 23.02
N GLY A 37 -20.50 31.10 24.06
CA GLY A 37 -19.50 30.04 23.93
C GLY A 37 -20.07 28.77 23.31
N PHE A 38 -21.27 28.37 23.73
CA PHE A 38 -21.96 27.20 23.18
C PHE A 38 -22.38 27.41 21.72
N LEU A 39 -22.91 28.58 21.38
CA LEU A 39 -23.28 28.93 20.00
C LEU A 39 -22.05 28.91 19.07
N ARG A 40 -20.91 29.41 19.55
CA ARG A 40 -19.64 29.33 18.80
C ARG A 40 -19.20 27.89 18.57
N PHE A 41 -19.35 27.03 19.58
CA PHE A 41 -19.06 25.61 19.44
C PHE A 41 -19.96 24.94 18.39
N VAL A 42 -21.27 25.24 18.40
CA VAL A 42 -22.22 24.69 17.42
C VAL A 42 -21.87 25.15 15.99
N HIS A 43 -21.51 26.42 15.78
CA HIS A 43 -21.04 26.90 14.48
C HIS A 43 -19.77 26.17 14.01
N ALA A 44 -18.80 25.95 14.92
CA ALA A 44 -17.58 25.21 14.59
C ALA A 44 -17.88 23.74 14.21
N VAL A 45 -18.80 23.09 14.91
CA VAL A 45 -19.27 21.73 14.60
C VAL A 45 -19.96 21.66 13.25
N LEU A 46 -20.83 22.63 12.93
CA LEU A 46 -21.47 22.69 11.60
C LEU A 46 -20.44 22.86 10.48
N GLY A 47 -19.49 23.80 10.65
CA GLY A 47 -18.40 23.97 9.68
C GLY A 47 -17.54 22.72 9.52
N TYR A 48 -17.26 22.01 10.61
CA TYR A 48 -16.57 20.72 10.57
C TYR A 48 -17.35 19.66 9.79
N CYS A 49 -18.64 19.49 10.03
CA CYS A 49 -19.48 18.52 9.32
C CYS A 49 -19.59 18.82 7.81
N GLU A 50 -19.47 20.08 7.40
CA GLU A 50 -19.40 20.45 5.97
C GLU A 50 -18.08 19.96 5.35
N VAL A 51 -16.96 20.26 5.99
CA VAL A 51 -15.62 19.82 5.53
C VAL A 51 -15.49 18.30 5.58
N LEU A 52 -16.08 17.65 6.58
CA LEU A 52 -16.02 16.20 6.75
C LEU A 52 -16.60 15.46 5.54
N LYS A 53 -17.63 15.99 4.87
CA LYS A 53 -18.21 15.38 3.66
C LYS A 53 -17.20 15.27 2.52
N ASP A 54 -16.29 16.24 2.40
CA ASP A 54 -15.25 16.25 1.37
C ASP A 54 -14.02 15.45 1.79
N VAL A 55 -13.70 15.46 3.09
CA VAL A 55 -12.52 14.80 3.65
C VAL A 55 -12.72 13.30 3.84
N HIS A 56 -13.92 12.85 4.22
CA HIS A 56 -14.25 11.44 4.44
C HIS A 56 -13.92 10.54 3.23
N PRO A 57 -14.40 10.83 1.99
CA PRO A 57 -14.06 10.00 0.84
C PRO A 57 -12.57 10.04 0.49
N LYS A 58 -11.86 11.14 0.80
CA LYS A 58 -10.41 11.24 0.61
C LYS A 58 -9.67 10.35 1.60
N ARG A 59 -10.07 10.38 2.88
CA ARG A 59 -9.53 9.50 3.93
C ARG A 59 -9.72 8.02 3.61
N GLU A 60 -10.92 7.63 3.16
CA GLU A 60 -11.16 6.25 2.75
C GLU A 60 -10.30 5.83 1.56
N LYS A 61 -10.11 6.71 0.57
CA LYS A 61 -9.24 6.45 -0.59
C LYS A 61 -7.79 6.28 -0.14
N VAL A 62 -7.30 7.13 0.75
CA VAL A 62 -5.94 7.02 1.31
C VAL A 62 -5.77 5.68 2.02
N ALA A 63 -6.68 5.32 2.93
CA ALA A 63 -6.60 4.03 3.65
C ALA A 63 -6.62 2.81 2.71
N LYS A 64 -7.40 2.87 1.62
CA LYS A 64 -7.41 1.81 0.58
C LYS A 64 -6.07 1.75 -0.16
N LEU A 65 -5.53 2.90 -0.55
CA LEU A 65 -4.25 2.99 -1.27
C LEU A 65 -3.09 2.55 -0.40
N GLU A 66 -3.05 2.93 0.88
CA GLU A 66 -2.02 2.48 1.83
C GLU A 66 -2.04 0.95 2.00
N LYS A 67 -3.23 0.35 2.10
CA LYS A 67 -3.36 -1.11 2.17
C LYS A 67 -2.85 -1.79 0.90
N LEU A 68 -3.21 -1.27 -0.27
CA LEU A 68 -2.74 -1.79 -1.56
C LEU A 68 -1.23 -1.60 -1.72
N PHE A 69 -0.70 -0.46 -1.32
CA PHE A 69 0.73 -0.16 -1.35
C PHE A 69 1.52 -1.16 -0.50
N SER A 70 1.09 -1.38 0.76
CA SER A 70 1.73 -2.36 1.64
C SER A 70 1.62 -3.81 1.13
N GLN A 71 0.55 -4.16 0.40
CA GLN A 71 0.45 -5.45 -0.28
C GLN A 71 1.45 -5.54 -1.43
N ASN A 72 1.45 -4.56 -2.33
CA ASN A 72 2.34 -4.52 -3.49
C ASN A 72 3.81 -4.51 -3.10
N GLU A 73 4.19 -3.82 -2.01
CA GLU A 73 5.57 -3.79 -1.52
C GLU A 73 6.03 -5.19 -1.12
N ARG A 74 5.21 -5.94 -0.38
CA ARG A 74 5.51 -7.33 0.00
C ARG A 74 5.57 -8.26 -1.21
N ASP A 75 4.65 -8.11 -2.16
CA ASP A 75 4.64 -8.92 -3.38
C ASP A 75 5.89 -8.63 -4.22
N LEU A 76 6.31 -7.38 -4.30
CA LEU A 76 7.50 -6.96 -5.02
C LEU A 76 8.77 -7.53 -4.38
N ASP A 77 8.88 -7.50 -3.05
CA ASP A 77 10.01 -8.11 -2.33
C ASP A 77 10.06 -9.62 -2.53
N ARG A 78 8.91 -10.29 -2.52
CA ARG A 78 8.81 -11.71 -2.83
C ARG A 78 9.30 -12.00 -4.26
N ILE A 79 8.82 -11.25 -5.25
CA ILE A 79 9.22 -11.43 -6.66
C ILE A 79 10.72 -11.19 -6.82
N LYS A 80 11.29 -10.17 -6.18
CA LYS A 80 12.74 -9.94 -6.18
C LYS A 80 13.50 -11.13 -5.61
N HIS A 81 13.03 -11.71 -4.51
CA HIS A 81 13.68 -12.87 -3.92
C HIS A 81 13.61 -14.09 -4.84
N GLU A 82 12.44 -14.34 -5.44
CA GLU A 82 12.28 -15.41 -6.44
C GLU A 82 13.18 -15.19 -7.65
N LEU A 83 13.32 -13.95 -8.12
CA LEU A 83 14.23 -13.59 -9.22
C LEU A 83 15.69 -13.89 -8.86
N THR A 84 16.15 -13.47 -7.67
CA THR A 84 17.53 -13.76 -7.23
C THR A 84 17.81 -15.26 -7.14
N LYS A 85 16.83 -16.05 -6.70
CA LYS A 85 16.95 -17.50 -6.63
C LYS A 85 17.08 -18.12 -8.03
N VAL A 86 16.24 -17.69 -8.98
CA VAL A 86 16.30 -18.17 -10.36
C VAL A 86 17.64 -17.80 -11.02
N GLU A 87 18.14 -16.59 -10.78
CA GLU A 87 19.46 -16.16 -11.27
C GLU A 87 20.59 -17.03 -10.71
N GLU A 88 20.52 -17.41 -9.43
CA GLU A 88 21.49 -18.29 -8.79
C GLU A 88 21.41 -19.72 -9.34
N ASP A 89 20.20 -20.26 -9.52
CA ASP A 89 19.98 -21.58 -10.12
C ASP A 89 20.55 -21.63 -11.55
N ILE A 90 20.36 -20.57 -12.35
CA ILE A 90 20.93 -20.47 -13.70
C ILE A 90 22.47 -20.47 -13.65
N LYS A 91 23.09 -19.76 -12.70
CA LYS A 91 24.55 -19.77 -12.55
C LYS A 91 25.06 -21.16 -12.21
N GLN A 92 24.45 -21.81 -11.22
CA GLN A 92 24.83 -23.17 -10.82
C GLN A 92 24.66 -24.19 -11.96
N LEU A 93 23.58 -24.09 -12.73
CA LEU A 93 23.37 -24.97 -13.90
C LEU A 93 24.44 -24.74 -14.97
N ASN A 94 24.81 -23.49 -15.24
CA ASN A 94 25.87 -23.19 -16.21
C ASN A 94 27.23 -23.72 -15.77
N GLU A 95 27.58 -23.61 -14.49
CA GLU A 95 28.81 -24.16 -13.92
C GLU A 95 28.85 -25.68 -14.05
N LYS A 96 27.76 -26.37 -13.68
CA LYS A 96 27.63 -27.83 -13.85
C LYS A 96 27.78 -28.24 -15.31
N LEU A 97 27.14 -27.51 -16.22
CA LEU A 97 27.19 -27.79 -17.66
C LEU A 97 28.61 -27.61 -18.20
N ALA A 98 29.34 -26.58 -17.76
CA ALA A 98 30.74 -26.38 -18.12
C ALA A 98 31.63 -27.54 -17.61
N ALA A 99 31.48 -27.94 -16.35
CA ALA A 99 32.23 -29.05 -15.77
C ALA A 99 31.96 -30.38 -16.49
N THR A 100 30.68 -30.72 -16.72
CA THR A 100 30.32 -31.96 -17.43
C THR A 100 30.82 -31.97 -18.88
N LYS A 101 30.81 -30.82 -19.57
CA LYS A 101 31.40 -30.72 -20.92
C LYS A 101 32.90 -30.98 -20.92
N GLU A 102 33.61 -30.49 -19.91
CA GLU A 102 35.05 -30.72 -19.76
C GLU A 102 35.35 -32.20 -19.50
N GLU A 103 34.64 -32.82 -18.56
CA GLU A 103 34.74 -34.26 -18.26
C GLU A 103 34.38 -35.13 -19.49
N GLN A 104 33.34 -34.76 -20.23
CA GLN A 104 32.99 -35.47 -21.47
C GLN A 104 34.10 -35.36 -22.50
N ALA A 105 34.75 -34.20 -22.62
CA ALA A 105 35.86 -33.99 -23.55
C ALA A 105 37.12 -34.77 -23.15
N THR A 106 37.41 -34.92 -21.85
CA THR A 106 38.54 -35.75 -21.38
C THR A 106 38.29 -37.22 -21.64
N LEU A 107 37.11 -37.74 -21.28
CA LEU A 107 36.72 -39.12 -21.54
C LEU A 107 36.76 -39.45 -23.04
N GLN A 108 36.24 -38.56 -23.90
CA GLN A 108 36.32 -38.76 -25.35
C GLN A 108 37.77 -38.82 -25.86
N LYS A 109 38.70 -38.04 -25.29
CA LYS A 109 40.13 -38.12 -25.65
C LYS A 109 40.71 -39.46 -25.21
N GLU A 110 40.41 -39.91 -24.00
CA GLU A 110 40.88 -41.20 -23.48
C GLU A 110 40.34 -42.38 -24.30
N THR A 111 39.05 -42.37 -24.64
CA THR A 111 38.44 -43.40 -25.50
C THR A 111 39.11 -43.45 -26.87
N LYS A 112 39.37 -42.31 -27.52
CA LYS A 112 40.08 -42.26 -28.80
C LYS A 112 41.49 -42.84 -28.72
N ILE A 113 42.23 -42.55 -27.64
CA ILE A 113 43.57 -43.12 -27.42
C ILE A 113 43.49 -44.63 -27.24
N MET A 114 42.49 -45.12 -26.50
CA MET A 114 42.26 -46.55 -26.28
C MET A 114 41.91 -47.27 -27.59
N GLU A 115 41.03 -46.71 -28.41
CA GLU A 115 40.68 -47.24 -29.73
C GLU A 115 41.90 -47.34 -30.65
N CYS A 116 42.72 -46.28 -30.72
CA CYS A 116 43.97 -46.33 -31.51
C CYS A 116 44.92 -47.42 -31.03
N ARG A 117 45.03 -47.66 -29.71
CA ARG A 117 45.88 -48.72 -29.16
C ARG A 117 45.35 -50.12 -29.46
N LEU A 118 44.03 -50.28 -29.48
CA LEU A 118 43.37 -51.55 -29.78
C LEU A 118 43.59 -51.92 -31.25
N VAL A 119 43.39 -50.98 -32.17
CA VAL A 119 43.65 -51.17 -33.61
C VAL A 119 45.13 -51.42 -33.93
N ALA A 120 46.05 -50.87 -33.15
CA ALA A 120 47.49 -51.11 -33.35
C ALA A 120 48.00 -52.45 -32.76
N ALA A 121 47.18 -53.12 -31.94
CA ALA A 121 47.52 -54.40 -31.31
C ALA A 121 46.94 -55.61 -32.06
N ASP A 122 45.89 -55.41 -32.85
CA ASP A 122 45.36 -56.37 -33.84
C ASP A 122 46.15 -56.30 -35.18
#